data_AF-A0A1J5IJ16-F1
#
_entry.id   AF-A0A1J5IJ16-F1
#
_cell.length_a   1.000
_cell.length_b   1.000
_cell.length_c   1.000
_cell.angle_alpha   90.00
_cell.angle_beta   90.00
_cell.angle_gamma   90.00
#
_symmetry.space_group_name_H-M   'P 1'
#
loop_
_entity.id
_entity.type
_entity.pdbx_description
1 polymer ?
#
loop_
_entity_poly.entity_id
_entity_poly.type
_entity_poly.pdbx_seq_one_letter_code
_entity_poly.pdbx_strand_id
1 'polypeptide(L)'
;MNQSAEEIRAAVNAVADEERRKFAPGTAEPDHEPEAEPIPSADILRALHRNEDGDADLFIRLYRNRLVFDHAAGQWFTWAGHHWEPDTTEEALAGVADIADLYVTEMKRQGWARAGAEKAGQTTAADSAKETEKTLARRIRDLRTIKRKQAVLHLARAGADTLGITGDEWDSDPRSLPVLNGVLDLRTGDFRNGDPSDYFKTFSPIPWEGMKAPRPTWEAFLQSTFGGDAELVKFMGRLLGYAVTGQTTEAVSPILWGAGRNGKTVLLQAVSDVLGPDLAGPIESEMLLESRFTRQSGGPSSDLIHLRGRRLAWLSETNENRRINSGKVKLLSGGDLITGRAPFGKRQITFRPTHKIFLLTNRACSIIQFLP
;
A
#
# COMPACT_ATOMS: atom_id res chain seq x y z
N MET A 1 6.23 -64.98 -10.88
CA MET A 1 6.52 -64.27 -9.64
C MET A 1 5.46 -63.19 -9.49
N ASN A 2 4.33 -63.52 -8.86
CA ASN A 2 3.25 -62.57 -8.59
C ASN A 2 3.63 -61.78 -7.34
N GLN A 3 3.99 -60.50 -7.51
CA GLN A 3 3.99 -59.56 -6.38
C GLN A 3 2.57 -59.52 -5.82
N SER A 4 2.45 -59.63 -4.49
CA SER A 4 1.15 -59.66 -3.83
C SER A 4 0.44 -58.32 -4.07
N ALA A 5 -0.88 -58.37 -4.33
CA ALA A 5 -1.68 -57.16 -4.51
C ALA A 5 -1.60 -56.20 -3.30
N GLU A 6 -1.24 -56.72 -2.13
CA GLU A 6 -0.98 -55.93 -0.92
C GLU A 6 0.34 -55.16 -0.98
N GLU A 7 1.39 -55.73 -1.57
CA GLU A 7 2.69 -55.07 -1.73
C GLU A 7 2.60 -53.90 -2.73
N ILE A 8 1.82 -54.08 -3.80
CA ILE A 8 1.56 -53.01 -4.79
C ILE A 8 0.72 -51.90 -4.14
N ARG A 9 -0.29 -52.24 -3.32
CA ARG A 9 -1.08 -51.24 -2.58
C ARG A 9 -0.25 -50.47 -1.56
N ALA A 10 0.66 -51.15 -0.86
CA ALA A 10 1.55 -50.51 0.10
C ALA A 10 2.53 -49.55 -0.60
N ALA A 11 3.09 -49.95 -1.75
CA ALA A 11 3.97 -49.10 -2.54
C ALA A 11 3.25 -47.87 -3.11
N VAL A 12 2.01 -48.03 -3.60
CA VAL A 12 1.20 -46.92 -4.13
C VAL A 12 0.83 -45.94 -3.00
N ASN A 13 0.47 -46.44 -1.81
CA ASN A 13 0.16 -45.58 -0.67
C ASN A 13 1.40 -44.84 -0.17
N ALA A 14 2.58 -45.47 -0.16
CA ALA A 14 3.83 -44.83 0.24
C ALA A 14 4.23 -43.69 -0.71
N VAL A 15 4.06 -43.89 -2.04
CA VAL A 15 4.30 -42.85 -3.05
C VAL A 15 3.27 -41.72 -2.92
N ALA A 16 2.00 -42.04 -2.67
CA ALA A 16 0.96 -41.04 -2.46
C ALA A 16 1.19 -40.21 -1.18
N ASP A 17 1.70 -40.80 -0.11
CA ASP A 17 2.07 -40.09 1.12
C ASP A 17 3.34 -39.26 0.98
N GLU A 18 4.29 -39.69 0.15
CA GLU A 18 5.49 -38.90 -0.20
C GLU A 18 5.12 -37.70 -1.09
N GLU A 19 4.24 -37.90 -2.06
CA GLU A 19 3.68 -36.81 -2.89
C GLU A 19 2.85 -35.84 -2.04
N ARG A 20 2.03 -36.33 -1.10
CA ARG A 20 1.31 -35.48 -0.13
C ARG A 20 2.24 -34.69 0.78
N ARG A 21 3.43 -35.20 1.12
CA ARG A 21 4.44 -34.45 1.86
C ARG A 21 5.21 -33.45 1.00
N LYS A 22 5.46 -33.76 -0.28
CA LYS A 22 6.13 -32.86 -1.25
C LYS A 22 5.23 -31.72 -1.72
N PHE A 23 3.91 -31.96 -1.80
CA PHE A 23 2.91 -30.99 -2.25
C PHE A 23 1.93 -30.59 -1.13
N ALA A 24 2.26 -30.87 0.13
CA ALA A 24 1.59 -30.23 1.25
C ALA A 24 1.73 -28.72 1.03
N PRO A 25 0.64 -27.95 1.01
CA PRO A 25 0.73 -26.51 0.90
C PRO A 25 1.49 -26.00 2.12
N GLY A 26 2.79 -25.76 1.94
CA GLY A 26 3.61 -24.91 2.80
C GLY A 26 3.24 -23.46 2.55
N THR A 27 1.98 -23.12 2.75
CA THR A 27 1.67 -21.81 3.28
C THR A 27 1.94 -21.96 4.76
N ALA A 28 3.04 -21.37 5.23
CA ALA A 28 2.95 -20.77 6.55
C ALA A 28 1.63 -20.00 6.53
N GLU A 29 0.69 -20.36 7.41
CA GLU A 29 -0.40 -19.45 7.72
C GLU A 29 0.27 -18.09 7.93
N PRO A 30 -0.18 -17.02 7.25
CA PRO A 30 0.40 -15.71 7.48
C PRO A 30 0.43 -15.52 8.99
N ASP A 31 1.60 -15.23 9.55
CA ASP A 31 1.80 -15.06 10.99
C ASP A 31 0.59 -14.29 11.53
N HIS A 32 -0.35 -15.01 12.15
CA HIS A 32 -1.50 -14.37 12.74
C HIS A 32 -0.90 -13.71 13.98
N GLU A 33 -0.58 -12.42 13.83
CA GLU A 33 -0.28 -11.53 14.94
C GLU A 33 -1.24 -11.87 16.08
N PRO A 34 -0.74 -11.90 17.34
CA PRO A 34 -1.48 -12.44 18.46
C PRO A 34 -2.90 -11.86 18.48
N GLU A 35 -3.87 -12.76 18.38
CA GLU A 35 -5.31 -12.49 18.43
C GLU A 35 -5.55 -11.39 19.48
N ALA A 36 -5.97 -10.20 19.03
CA ALA A 36 -6.08 -9.02 19.88
C ALA A 36 -6.77 -9.39 21.20
N GLU A 37 -6.18 -8.98 22.33
CA GLU A 37 -6.72 -9.33 23.65
C GLU A 37 -8.24 -9.16 23.67
N PRO A 38 -9.01 -10.20 24.05
CA PRO A 38 -10.44 -10.19 23.91
C PRO A 38 -11.03 -9.01 24.68
N ILE A 39 -11.86 -8.21 24.00
CA ILE A 39 -12.44 -7.00 24.59
C ILE A 39 -13.22 -7.37 25.88
N PRO A 40 -12.85 -6.80 27.04
CA PRO A 40 -13.52 -7.10 28.31
C PRO A 40 -15.02 -6.78 28.27
N SER A 41 -15.82 -7.59 28.96
CA SER A 41 -17.29 -7.37 29.10
C SER A 41 -17.62 -5.94 29.57
N ALA A 42 -16.87 -5.41 30.54
CA ALA A 42 -17.05 -4.06 31.04
C ALA A 42 -16.89 -2.98 29.94
N ASP A 43 -15.95 -3.16 29.02
CA ASP A 43 -15.73 -2.24 27.91
C ASP A 43 -16.87 -2.33 26.88
N ILE A 44 -17.37 -3.55 26.60
CA ILE A 44 -18.51 -3.78 25.71
C ILE A 44 -19.77 -3.11 26.27
N LEU A 45 -20.03 -3.27 27.57
CA LEU A 45 -21.18 -2.63 28.22
C LEU A 45 -21.04 -1.10 28.25
N ARG A 46 -19.84 -0.58 28.51
CA ARG A 46 -19.57 0.86 28.42
C ARG A 46 -19.83 1.40 27.01
N ALA A 47 -19.39 0.68 25.98
CA ALA A 47 -19.67 1.02 24.58
C ALA A 47 -21.18 1.01 24.28
N LEU A 48 -21.91 0.00 24.75
CA LEU A 48 -23.37 -0.07 24.61
C LEU A 48 -24.06 1.20 25.14
N HIS A 49 -23.65 1.66 26.34
CA HIS A 49 -24.16 2.87 26.98
C HIS A 49 -23.82 4.15 26.22
N ARG A 50 -22.63 4.22 25.59
CA ARG A 50 -22.19 5.36 24.77
C ARG A 50 -22.78 5.39 23.37
N ASN A 51 -23.71 4.50 23.07
CA ASN A 51 -24.44 4.46 21.81
C ASN A 51 -23.51 4.39 20.58
N GLU A 52 -23.71 5.29 19.61
CA GLU A 52 -23.05 5.29 18.30
C GLU A 52 -21.53 5.54 18.44
N ASP A 53 -21.13 6.39 19.39
CA ASP A 53 -19.73 6.62 19.75
C ASP A 53 -19.08 5.36 20.33
N GLY A 54 -19.81 4.61 21.16
CA GLY A 54 -19.30 3.38 21.73
C GLY A 54 -19.10 2.28 20.70
N ASP A 55 -20.00 2.18 19.71
CA ASP A 55 -19.80 1.26 18.57
C ASP A 55 -18.56 1.66 17.76
N ALA A 56 -18.35 2.96 17.53
CA ALA A 56 -17.16 3.46 16.85
C ALA A 56 -15.88 3.16 17.64
N ASP A 57 -15.88 3.32 18.97
CA ASP A 57 -14.74 2.96 19.83
C ASP A 57 -14.39 1.47 19.73
N LEU A 58 -15.39 0.59 19.71
CA LEU A 58 -15.18 -0.84 19.51
C LEU A 58 -14.60 -1.12 18.11
N PHE A 59 -15.12 -0.48 17.07
CA PHE A 59 -14.60 -0.61 15.71
C PHE A 59 -13.13 -0.16 15.62
N ILE A 60 -12.81 1.01 16.17
CA ILE A 60 -11.43 1.52 16.24
C ILE A 60 -10.52 0.50 16.93
N ARG A 61 -10.96 -0.10 18.05
CA ARG A 61 -10.15 -1.08 18.78
C ARG A 61 -9.92 -2.37 18.00
N LEU A 62 -10.96 -2.87 17.32
CA LEU A 62 -10.88 -4.11 16.53
C LEU A 62 -10.01 -3.96 15.27
N TYR A 63 -10.08 -2.79 14.64
CA TYR A 63 -9.47 -2.54 13.33
C TYR A 63 -8.28 -1.60 13.36
N ARG A 64 -7.79 -1.23 14.55
CA ARG A 64 -6.52 -0.53 14.70
C ARG A 64 -5.43 -1.34 13.99
N ASN A 65 -4.58 -0.64 13.25
CA ASN A 65 -3.49 -1.23 12.46
C ASN A 65 -3.93 -2.17 11.33
N ARG A 66 -5.24 -2.29 11.05
CA ARG A 66 -5.79 -3.10 9.95
C ARG A 66 -6.56 -2.27 8.93
N LEU A 67 -7.20 -1.19 9.38
CA LEU A 67 -7.90 -0.23 8.54
C LEU A 67 -7.44 1.19 8.84
N VAL A 68 -7.43 2.02 7.80
CA VAL A 68 -7.24 3.46 7.93
C VAL A 68 -8.06 4.20 6.88
N PHE A 69 -8.55 5.39 7.20
CA PHE A 69 -9.27 6.25 6.27
C PHE A 69 -8.46 7.48 5.92
N ASP A 70 -8.16 7.68 4.64
CA ASP A 70 -7.51 8.89 4.14
C ASP A 70 -8.57 9.97 3.86
N HIS A 71 -8.54 11.08 4.62
CA HIS A 71 -9.48 12.20 4.42
C HIS A 71 -9.20 13.03 3.15
N ALA A 72 -7.98 13.03 2.63
CA ALA A 72 -7.65 13.69 1.37
C ALA A 72 -8.16 12.89 0.17
N ALA A 73 -8.03 11.55 0.19
CA ALA A 73 -8.57 10.66 -0.83
C ALA A 73 -10.09 10.43 -0.66
N GLY A 74 -10.60 10.50 0.57
CA GLY A 74 -11.98 10.14 0.90
C GLY A 74 -12.25 8.64 0.83
N GLN A 75 -11.24 7.81 1.09
CA GLN A 75 -11.27 6.36 0.88
C GLN A 75 -10.62 5.59 2.05
N TRP A 76 -11.11 4.38 2.31
CA TRP A 76 -10.54 3.42 3.25
C TRP A 76 -9.38 2.64 2.63
N PHE A 77 -8.44 2.21 3.46
CA PHE A 77 -7.30 1.38 3.10
C PHE A 77 -7.19 0.22 4.09
N THR A 78 -6.74 -0.93 3.60
CA THR A 78 -6.55 -2.16 4.36
C THR A 78 -5.05 -2.46 4.47
N TRP A 79 -4.63 -2.98 5.62
CA TRP A 79 -3.25 -3.42 5.80
C TRP A 79 -3.03 -4.77 5.12
N ALA A 80 -2.09 -4.82 4.17
CA ALA A 80 -1.73 -6.00 3.38
C ALA A 80 -0.43 -6.66 3.87
N GLY A 81 -0.10 -6.52 5.16
CA GLY A 81 1.06 -7.15 5.80
C GLY A 81 2.34 -6.31 5.78
N HIS A 82 2.63 -5.60 4.69
CA HIS A 82 3.82 -4.73 4.59
C HIS A 82 3.54 -3.35 3.97
N HIS A 83 2.34 -3.14 3.46
CA HIS A 83 1.87 -1.91 2.84
C HIS A 83 0.35 -1.80 2.99
N TRP A 84 -0.18 -0.64 2.67
CA TRP A 84 -1.60 -0.32 2.69
C TRP A 84 -2.16 -0.34 1.27
N GLU A 85 -3.28 -1.04 1.08
CA GLU A 85 -3.98 -1.11 -0.20
C GLU A 85 -5.33 -0.39 -0.11
N PRO A 86 -5.81 0.23 -1.20
CA PRO A 86 -7.16 0.80 -1.21
C PRO A 86 -8.22 -0.27 -0.96
N ASP A 87 -9.13 -0.01 -0.03
CA ASP A 87 -10.33 -0.82 0.14
C ASP A 87 -11.23 -0.63 -1.09
N THR A 88 -11.32 -1.67 -1.91
CA THR A 88 -12.11 -1.68 -3.16
C THR A 88 -13.34 -2.57 -3.06
N THR A 89 -13.50 -3.29 -1.95
CA THR A 89 -14.56 -4.28 -1.72
C THR A 89 -15.46 -3.92 -0.53
N GLU A 90 -15.23 -2.75 0.08
CA GLU A 90 -15.93 -2.25 1.27
C GLU A 90 -15.71 -3.13 2.51
N GLU A 91 -14.49 -3.62 2.72
CA GLU A 91 -14.10 -4.39 3.91
C GLU A 91 -14.39 -3.63 5.21
N ALA A 92 -14.16 -2.31 5.23
CA ALA A 92 -14.48 -1.49 6.39
C ALA A 92 -15.98 -1.56 6.74
N LEU A 93 -16.86 -1.55 5.73
CA LEU A 93 -18.31 -1.63 5.93
C LEU A 93 -18.77 -3.03 6.34
N ALA A 94 -18.14 -4.06 5.79
CA ALA A 94 -18.38 -5.44 6.19
C ALA A 94 -18.00 -5.65 7.67
N GLY A 95 -16.84 -5.15 8.08
CA GLY A 95 -16.26 -5.32 9.41
C GLY A 95 -17.08 -4.77 10.58
N VAL A 96 -18.04 -3.87 10.32
CA VAL A 96 -18.99 -3.41 11.36
C VAL A 96 -19.82 -4.58 11.94
N ALA A 97 -19.96 -5.68 11.18
CA ALA A 97 -20.64 -6.89 11.66
C ALA A 97 -19.97 -7.49 12.92
N ASP A 98 -18.65 -7.38 13.05
CA ASP A 98 -17.89 -7.95 14.18
C ASP A 98 -18.30 -7.31 15.52
N ILE A 99 -18.71 -6.03 15.50
CA ILE A 99 -19.25 -5.35 16.67
C ILE A 99 -20.57 -6.01 17.12
N ALA A 100 -21.40 -6.43 16.16
CA ALA A 100 -22.63 -7.14 16.48
C ALA A 100 -22.33 -8.50 17.13
N ASP A 101 -21.26 -9.19 16.71
CA ASP A 101 -20.84 -10.45 17.29
C ASP A 101 -20.29 -10.30 18.71
N LEU A 102 -19.59 -9.19 19.00
CA LEU A 102 -19.23 -8.83 20.39
C LEU A 102 -20.48 -8.66 21.26
N TYR A 103 -21.49 -7.93 20.77
CA TYR A 103 -22.74 -7.75 21.50
C TYR A 103 -23.56 -9.03 21.63
N VAL A 104 -23.53 -9.92 20.64
CA VAL A 104 -24.17 -11.26 20.73
C VAL A 104 -23.50 -12.09 21.82
N THR A 105 -22.17 -12.06 21.89
CA THR A 105 -21.40 -12.76 22.91
C THR A 105 -21.71 -12.20 24.30
N GLU A 106 -21.75 -10.88 24.45
CA GLU A 106 -22.11 -10.23 25.71
C GLU A 106 -23.56 -10.52 26.10
N MET A 107 -24.49 -10.55 25.15
CA MET A 107 -25.89 -10.90 25.41
C MET A 107 -26.04 -12.31 25.99
N LYS A 108 -25.26 -13.28 25.49
CA LYS A 108 -25.22 -14.64 26.07
C LYS A 108 -24.72 -14.61 27.52
N ARG A 109 -23.69 -13.83 27.84
CA ARG A 109 -23.17 -13.66 29.20
C ARG A 109 -24.24 -13.09 30.14
N GLN A 110 -24.97 -12.07 29.70
CA GLN A 110 -26.08 -11.49 30.47
C GLN A 110 -27.22 -12.50 30.69
N GLY A 111 -27.54 -13.33 29.69
CA GLY A 111 -28.50 -14.43 29.83
C GLY A 111 -28.11 -15.45 30.89
N TRP A 112 -26.82 -15.77 31.01
CA TRP A 112 -26.31 -16.68 32.05
C TRP A 112 -26.33 -16.02 33.43
N ALA A 113 -25.95 -14.74 33.52
CA ALA A 113 -26.01 -13.96 34.75
C ALA A 113 -27.45 -13.86 35.29
N ARG A 114 -28.42 -13.61 34.41
CA ARG A 114 -29.85 -13.60 34.75
C ARG A 114 -30.31 -14.94 35.32
N ALA A 115 -30.03 -16.05 34.63
CA ALA A 115 -30.42 -17.38 35.09
C ALA A 115 -29.78 -17.75 36.44
N GLY A 116 -28.53 -17.32 36.68
CA GLY A 116 -27.86 -17.46 37.97
C GLY A 116 -28.54 -16.66 39.09
N ALA A 117 -28.85 -15.38 38.83
CA ALA A 117 -29.52 -14.50 39.78
C ALA A 117 -30.94 -14.97 40.13
N GLU A 118 -31.71 -15.47 39.15
CA GLU A 118 -33.04 -16.05 39.36
C GLU A 118 -32.97 -17.27 40.31
N LYS A 119 -32.01 -18.18 40.09
CA LYS A 119 -31.79 -19.33 40.97
C LYS A 119 -31.38 -18.91 42.40
N ALA A 120 -30.64 -17.81 42.53
CA ALA A 120 -30.21 -17.26 43.80
C ALA A 120 -31.27 -16.38 44.50
N GLY A 121 -32.46 -16.19 43.91
CA GLY A 121 -33.50 -15.32 44.44
C GLY A 121 -33.17 -13.83 44.40
N GLN A 122 -32.17 -13.43 43.59
CA GLN A 122 -31.71 -12.04 43.48
C GLN A 122 -32.48 -11.29 42.39
N THR A 123 -33.72 -10.89 42.68
CA THR A 123 -34.64 -10.28 41.71
C THR A 123 -34.05 -9.05 41.00
N THR A 124 -33.43 -8.12 41.73
CA THR A 124 -32.85 -6.90 41.14
C THR A 124 -31.73 -7.19 40.15
N ALA A 125 -30.86 -8.18 40.45
CA ALA A 125 -29.78 -8.57 39.56
C ALA A 125 -30.30 -9.26 38.29
N ALA A 126 -31.33 -10.10 38.43
CA ALA A 126 -32.00 -10.75 37.29
C ALA A 126 -32.68 -9.73 36.37
N ASP A 127 -33.39 -8.75 36.94
CA ASP A 127 -34.04 -7.69 36.17
C ASP A 127 -33.03 -6.79 35.44
N SER A 128 -31.93 -6.43 36.11
CA SER A 128 -30.86 -5.65 35.48
C SER A 128 -30.27 -6.36 34.26
N ALA A 129 -29.92 -7.65 34.41
CA ALA A 129 -29.36 -8.44 33.30
C ALA A 129 -30.36 -8.55 32.13
N LYS A 130 -31.65 -8.72 32.44
CA LYS A 130 -32.73 -8.77 31.43
C LYS A 130 -32.86 -7.47 30.63
N GLU A 131 -32.76 -6.31 31.28
CA GLU A 131 -32.80 -5.01 30.59
C GLU A 131 -31.56 -4.78 29.72
N THR A 132 -30.38 -5.24 30.18
CA THR A 132 -29.17 -5.22 29.37
C THR A 132 -29.30 -6.12 28.13
N GLU A 133 -29.84 -7.34 28.26
CA GLU A 133 -30.13 -8.24 27.13
C GLU A 133 -31.02 -7.57 26.08
N LYS A 134 -32.11 -6.90 26.50
CA LYS A 134 -33.00 -6.18 25.58
C LYS A 134 -32.28 -5.06 24.83
N THR A 135 -31.42 -4.32 25.53
CA THR A 135 -30.65 -3.22 24.95
C THR A 135 -29.63 -3.73 23.93
N LEU A 136 -28.92 -4.82 24.26
CA LEU A 136 -28.02 -5.52 23.33
C LEU A 136 -28.76 -6.02 22.09
N ALA A 137 -29.91 -6.68 22.26
CA ALA A 137 -30.72 -7.18 21.16
C ALA A 137 -31.19 -6.06 20.21
N ARG A 138 -31.54 -4.89 20.76
CA ARG A 138 -31.84 -3.69 19.94
C ARG A 138 -30.59 -3.25 19.17
N ARG A 139 -29.45 -3.10 19.85
CA ARG A 139 -28.21 -2.65 19.22
C ARG A 139 -27.75 -3.57 18.09
N ILE A 140 -27.84 -4.89 18.27
CA ILE A 140 -27.50 -5.89 17.24
C ILE A 140 -28.37 -5.70 15.99
N ARG A 141 -29.67 -5.41 16.15
CA ARG A 141 -30.55 -5.12 15.01
C ARG A 141 -30.15 -3.82 14.31
N ASP A 142 -29.83 -2.78 15.08
CA ASP A 142 -29.44 -1.49 14.53
C ASP A 142 -28.17 -1.61 13.68
N LEU A 143 -27.13 -2.31 14.17
CA LEU A 143 -25.86 -2.55 13.47
C LEU A 143 -25.99 -3.31 12.14
N ARG A 144 -27.11 -4.02 11.93
CA ARG A 144 -27.40 -4.68 10.64
C ARG A 144 -27.93 -3.72 9.58
N THR A 145 -28.31 -2.50 9.97
CA THR A 145 -28.81 -1.48 9.04
C THR A 145 -27.65 -0.69 8.42
N ILE A 146 -27.77 -0.35 7.14
CA ILE A 146 -26.76 0.47 6.44
C ILE A 146 -26.54 1.82 7.14
N LYS A 147 -27.62 2.43 7.65
CA LYS A 147 -27.58 3.71 8.36
C LYS A 147 -26.63 3.65 9.57
N ARG A 148 -26.77 2.60 10.40
CA ARG A 148 -25.92 2.44 11.58
C ARG A 148 -24.48 2.14 11.19
N LYS A 149 -24.26 1.27 10.19
CA LYS A 149 -22.90 0.97 9.70
C LYS A 149 -22.17 2.23 9.24
N GLN A 150 -22.84 3.07 8.46
CA GLN A 150 -22.28 4.34 8.01
C GLN A 150 -22.00 5.31 9.16
N ALA A 151 -22.89 5.38 10.17
CA ALA A 151 -22.65 6.20 11.36
C ALA A 151 -21.40 5.75 12.13
N VAL A 152 -21.25 4.43 12.34
CA VAL A 152 -20.06 3.85 12.99
C VAL A 152 -18.79 4.22 12.23
N LEU A 153 -18.75 3.99 10.91
CA LEU A 153 -17.58 4.31 10.10
C LEU A 153 -17.28 5.81 10.06
N HIS A 154 -18.30 6.67 10.07
CA HIS A 154 -18.11 8.11 10.10
C HIS A 154 -17.48 8.58 11.41
N LEU A 155 -17.96 8.06 12.55
CA LEU A 155 -17.41 8.38 13.87
C LEU A 155 -16.01 7.77 14.05
N ALA A 156 -15.78 6.55 13.56
CA ALA A 156 -14.51 5.84 13.68
C ALA A 156 -13.32 6.49 12.96
N ARG A 157 -13.58 7.49 12.09
CA ARG A 157 -12.56 8.28 11.38
C ARG A 157 -12.54 9.75 11.76
N ALA A 158 -13.38 10.19 12.71
CA ALA A 158 -13.59 11.59 13.02
C ALA A 158 -12.99 11.96 14.39
N GLY A 159 -11.91 12.74 14.38
CA GLY A 159 -11.27 13.24 15.60
C GLY A 159 -9.89 12.62 15.86
N ALA A 160 -9.33 12.92 17.03
CA ALA A 160 -8.06 12.37 17.49
C ALA A 160 -8.20 10.88 17.88
N ASP A 161 -7.10 10.12 17.80
CA ASP A 161 -7.02 8.69 18.15
C ASP A 161 -7.97 7.75 17.37
N THR A 162 -8.41 8.21 16.19
CA THR A 162 -9.31 7.48 15.28
C THR A 162 -8.55 6.68 14.22
N LEU A 163 -9.29 6.02 13.32
CA LEU A 163 -8.73 5.40 12.11
C LEU A 163 -8.54 6.41 10.96
N GLY A 164 -8.82 7.70 11.18
CA GLY A 164 -8.69 8.72 10.16
C GLY A 164 -7.30 9.35 10.11
N ILE A 165 -6.72 9.49 8.91
CA ILE A 165 -5.47 10.20 8.66
C ILE A 165 -5.66 11.34 7.66
N THR A 166 -4.71 12.25 7.62
CA THR A 166 -4.79 13.42 6.73
C THR A 166 -4.44 13.09 5.27
N GLY A 167 -3.66 12.03 5.06
CA GLY A 167 -3.08 11.63 3.78
C GLY A 167 -1.67 12.17 3.55
N ASP A 168 -1.14 12.95 4.49
CA ASP A 168 0.26 13.44 4.49
C ASP A 168 1.23 12.43 5.10
N GLU A 169 0.71 11.45 5.84
CA GLU A 169 1.45 10.37 6.48
C GLU A 169 2.01 9.37 5.46
N TRP A 170 1.31 9.23 4.32
CA TRP A 170 1.64 8.28 3.26
C TRP A 170 3.04 8.49 2.65
N ASP A 171 3.78 7.39 2.54
CA ASP A 171 5.08 7.29 1.85
C ASP A 171 6.09 8.35 2.32
N SER A 172 6.06 8.68 3.62
CA SER A 172 6.86 9.75 4.20
C SER A 172 8.33 9.39 4.39
N ASP A 173 8.68 8.10 4.44
CA ASP A 173 10.07 7.62 4.51
C ASP A 173 10.63 7.23 3.12
N PRO A 174 11.48 8.06 2.49
CA PRO A 174 12.12 7.75 1.22
C PRO A 174 13.28 6.74 1.34
N ARG A 175 13.75 6.43 2.56
CA ARG A 175 14.87 5.51 2.79
C ARG A 175 14.43 4.05 2.84
N SER A 176 13.15 3.79 3.08
CA SER A 176 12.58 2.45 2.99
C SER A 176 12.03 2.16 1.60
N LEU A 177 12.14 0.91 1.15
CA LEU A 177 11.47 0.38 -0.03
C LEU A 177 10.60 -0.79 0.40
N PRO A 178 9.28 -0.60 0.46
CA PRO A 178 8.34 -1.69 0.67
C PRO A 178 8.35 -2.60 -0.55
N VAL A 179 8.42 -3.89 -0.30
CA VAL A 179 8.42 -4.98 -1.29
C VAL A 179 7.37 -6.02 -0.87
N LEU A 180 7.05 -6.97 -1.75
CA LEU A 180 5.95 -7.92 -1.52
C LEU A 180 6.06 -8.70 -0.19
N ASN A 181 7.28 -8.96 0.30
CA ASN A 181 7.54 -9.78 1.47
C ASN A 181 8.17 -9.01 2.65
N GLY A 182 8.21 -7.68 2.61
CA GLY A 182 8.75 -6.88 3.72
C GLY A 182 9.13 -5.46 3.34
N VAL A 183 10.01 -4.87 4.11
CA VAL A 183 10.52 -3.51 3.90
C VAL A 183 12.05 -3.53 3.93
N LEU A 184 12.66 -2.99 2.87
CA LEU A 184 14.11 -2.87 2.73
C LEU A 184 14.57 -1.47 3.13
N ASP A 185 15.54 -1.34 4.02
CA ASP A 185 16.28 -0.09 4.24
C ASP A 185 17.32 0.09 3.12
N LEU A 186 17.14 1.12 2.29
CA LEU A 186 18.00 1.41 1.13
C LEU A 186 19.40 1.92 1.51
N ARG A 187 19.65 2.27 2.78
CA ARG A 187 20.95 2.74 3.27
C ARG A 187 21.82 1.58 3.74
N THR A 188 21.22 0.64 4.47
CA THR A 188 21.96 -0.46 5.11
C THR A 188 21.80 -1.77 4.34
N GLY A 189 20.70 -1.94 3.61
CA GLY A 189 20.30 -3.21 3.02
C GLY A 189 19.61 -4.14 4.01
N ASP A 190 19.27 -3.65 5.22
CA ASP A 190 18.54 -4.42 6.22
C ASP A 190 17.10 -4.66 5.78
N PHE A 191 16.58 -5.83 6.13
CA PHE A 191 15.26 -6.28 5.74
C PHE A 191 14.44 -6.59 6.99
N ARG A 192 13.23 -6.04 7.05
CA ARG A 192 12.30 -6.20 8.18
C ARG A 192 10.88 -6.45 7.70
N ASN A 193 10.03 -6.94 8.60
CA ASN A 193 8.59 -6.89 8.39
C ASN A 193 8.13 -5.43 8.37
N GLY A 194 7.13 -5.15 7.52
CA GLY A 194 6.43 -3.87 7.54
C GLY A 194 5.66 -3.68 8.84
N ASP A 195 5.50 -2.42 9.23
CA ASP A 195 4.70 -2.01 10.37
C ASP A 195 3.54 -1.13 9.87
N PRO A 196 2.30 -1.32 10.31
CA PRO A 196 1.16 -0.50 9.92
C PRO A 196 1.39 1.02 10.12
N SER A 197 2.21 1.40 11.10
CA SER A 197 2.60 2.79 11.36
C SER A 197 3.62 3.37 10.37
N ASP A 198 4.15 2.56 9.46
CA ASP A 198 5.02 3.03 8.38
C ASP A 198 4.25 3.83 7.31
N TYR A 199 2.94 3.59 7.17
CA TYR A 199 2.07 4.22 6.17
C TYR A 199 2.66 4.19 4.75
N PHE A 200 3.14 3.02 4.33
CA PHE A 200 3.49 2.79 2.93
C PHE A 200 2.24 2.43 2.12
N LYS A 201 1.97 3.15 1.04
CA LYS A 201 0.93 2.77 0.06
C LYS A 201 1.49 2.56 -1.35
N THR A 202 2.72 3.04 -1.59
CA THR A 202 3.48 2.74 -2.80
C THR A 202 4.51 1.65 -2.48
N PHE A 203 4.51 0.58 -3.25
CA PHE A 203 5.36 -0.59 -2.99
C PHE A 203 5.81 -1.26 -4.28
N SER A 204 6.84 -2.12 -4.15
CA SER A 204 7.28 -3.00 -5.23
C SER A 204 6.57 -4.36 -5.12
N PRO A 205 5.95 -4.86 -6.21
CA PRO A 205 5.21 -6.11 -6.20
C PRO A 205 6.11 -7.36 -6.25
N ILE A 206 7.43 -7.18 -6.24
CA ILE A 206 8.40 -8.28 -6.35
C ILE A 206 8.99 -8.60 -4.98
N PRO A 207 9.05 -9.87 -4.55
CA PRO A 207 9.67 -10.24 -3.28
C PRO A 207 11.19 -10.02 -3.33
N TRP A 208 11.75 -9.60 -2.20
CA TRP A 208 13.19 -9.46 -2.04
C TRP A 208 13.86 -10.80 -1.74
N GLU A 209 14.83 -11.18 -2.57
CA GLU A 209 15.60 -12.43 -2.47
C GLU A 209 16.98 -12.25 -1.79
N GLY A 210 17.31 -11.03 -1.35
CA GLY A 210 18.58 -10.73 -0.68
C GLY A 210 19.66 -10.14 -1.59
N MET A 211 20.66 -9.51 -0.97
CA MET A 211 21.72 -8.76 -1.67
C MET A 211 22.60 -9.59 -2.60
N LYS A 212 22.62 -10.92 -2.41
CA LYS A 212 23.45 -11.86 -3.17
C LYS A 212 22.64 -12.70 -4.17
N ALA A 213 21.36 -12.36 -4.39
CA ALA A 213 20.53 -13.07 -5.35
C ALA A 213 21.15 -13.03 -6.76
N PRO A 214 21.25 -14.17 -7.46
CA PRO A 214 21.85 -14.22 -8.78
C PRO A 214 20.98 -13.50 -9.81
N ARG A 215 21.61 -12.70 -10.66
CA ARG A 215 20.93 -11.91 -11.71
C ARG A 215 21.63 -11.98 -13.07
N PRO A 216 21.95 -13.19 -13.58
CA PRO A 216 22.81 -13.38 -14.75
C PRO A 216 22.23 -12.73 -16.01
N THR A 217 20.91 -12.81 -16.23
CA THR A 217 20.25 -12.19 -17.39
C THR A 217 20.37 -10.66 -17.37
N TRP A 218 20.22 -10.06 -16.18
CA TRP A 218 20.36 -8.61 -16.01
C TRP A 218 21.81 -8.14 -16.21
N GLU A 219 22.77 -8.89 -15.68
CA GLU A 219 24.20 -8.57 -15.84
C GLU A 219 24.63 -8.70 -17.31
N ALA A 220 24.22 -9.76 -18.01
CA ALA A 220 24.47 -9.92 -19.45
C ALA A 220 23.81 -8.82 -20.30
N PHE A 221 22.59 -8.40 -19.94
CA PHE A 221 21.91 -7.29 -20.59
C PHE A 221 22.67 -5.97 -20.45
N LEU A 222 23.15 -5.64 -19.25
CA LEU A 222 23.93 -4.42 -19.01
C LEU A 222 25.26 -4.46 -19.77
N GLN A 223 25.98 -5.58 -19.73
CA GLN A 223 27.25 -5.73 -20.45
C GLN A 223 27.08 -5.57 -21.97
N SER A 224 26.06 -6.21 -22.56
CA SER A 224 25.79 -6.11 -23.99
C SER A 224 25.33 -4.72 -24.41
N THR A 225 24.46 -4.07 -23.61
CA THR A 225 23.91 -2.74 -23.91
C THR A 225 24.98 -1.65 -23.86
N PHE A 226 25.90 -1.72 -22.89
CA PHE A 226 26.95 -0.73 -22.69
C PHE A 226 28.30 -1.14 -23.31
N GLY A 227 28.32 -2.15 -24.19
CA GLY A 227 29.53 -2.55 -24.93
C GLY A 227 30.70 -2.98 -24.04
N GLY A 228 30.42 -3.53 -22.85
CA GLY A 228 31.43 -3.91 -21.87
C GLY A 228 32.07 -2.76 -21.08
N ASP A 229 31.58 -1.52 -21.23
CA ASP A 229 32.07 -0.39 -20.43
C ASP A 229 31.63 -0.53 -18.96
N ALA A 230 32.55 -1.06 -18.15
CA ALA A 230 32.31 -1.32 -16.73
C ALA A 230 32.05 -0.03 -15.92
N GLU A 231 32.64 1.10 -16.31
CA GLU A 231 32.45 2.37 -15.60
C GLU A 231 31.06 2.95 -15.90
N LEU A 232 30.60 2.86 -17.15
CA LEU A 232 29.26 3.24 -17.53
C LEU A 232 28.20 2.36 -16.87
N VAL A 233 28.43 1.03 -16.78
CA VAL A 233 27.55 0.11 -16.06
C VAL A 233 27.46 0.47 -14.57
N LYS A 234 28.59 0.73 -13.90
CA LYS A 234 28.61 1.16 -12.49
C LYS A 234 27.92 2.52 -12.30
N PHE A 235 28.13 3.46 -13.22
CA PHE A 235 27.45 4.75 -13.20
C PHE A 235 25.93 4.59 -13.33
N MET A 236 25.48 3.78 -14.29
CA MET A 236 24.05 3.51 -14.48
C MET A 236 23.43 2.84 -13.24
N GLY A 237 24.15 1.89 -12.62
CA GLY A 237 23.71 1.27 -11.36
C GLY A 237 23.55 2.30 -10.23
N ARG A 238 24.50 3.22 -10.06
CA ARG A 238 24.40 4.32 -9.08
C ARG A 238 23.23 5.25 -9.40
N LEU A 239 23.03 5.58 -10.68
CA LEU A 239 21.96 6.47 -11.11
C LEU A 239 20.57 5.87 -10.87
N LEU A 240 20.39 4.58 -11.20
CA LEU A 240 19.15 3.86 -10.92
C LEU A 240 18.94 3.68 -9.42
N GLY A 241 19.98 3.34 -8.66
CA GLY A 241 19.91 3.29 -7.20
C GLY A 241 19.49 4.63 -6.59
N TYR A 242 20.06 5.74 -7.08
CA TYR A 242 19.64 7.08 -6.69
C TYR A 242 18.18 7.35 -7.05
N ALA A 243 17.71 6.94 -8.24
CA ALA A 243 16.30 7.03 -8.62
C ALA A 243 15.40 6.33 -7.60
N VAL A 244 15.71 5.07 -7.25
CA VAL A 244 14.99 4.23 -6.28
C VAL A 244 14.92 4.82 -4.86
N THR A 245 15.77 5.78 -4.49
CA THR A 245 15.63 6.46 -3.18
C THR A 245 14.55 7.53 -3.14
N GLY A 246 14.00 7.93 -4.29
CA GLY A 246 13.06 9.05 -4.39
C GLY A 246 13.63 10.46 -4.07
N GLN A 247 14.84 10.58 -3.54
CA GLN A 247 15.49 11.86 -3.23
C GLN A 247 15.89 12.68 -4.46
N THR A 248 15.71 14.00 -4.45
CA THR A 248 16.00 14.89 -5.58
C THR A 248 17.13 15.88 -5.30
N THR A 249 18.07 15.52 -4.42
CA THR A 249 19.17 16.38 -3.93
C THR A 249 20.05 16.95 -5.04
N GLU A 250 20.39 16.15 -6.06
CA GLU A 250 21.29 16.54 -7.15
C GLU A 250 20.60 17.35 -8.28
N ALA A 251 19.27 17.51 -8.23
CA ALA A 251 18.48 18.20 -9.26
C ALA A 251 18.76 17.77 -10.72
N VAL A 252 19.08 16.49 -10.96
CA VAL A 252 19.48 15.96 -12.27
C VAL A 252 18.31 15.38 -13.07
N SER A 253 18.35 15.52 -14.40
CA SER A 253 17.49 14.80 -15.34
C SER A 253 18.35 14.03 -16.35
N PRO A 254 18.47 12.70 -16.22
CA PRO A 254 19.31 11.90 -17.10
C PRO A 254 18.74 11.80 -18.51
N ILE A 255 19.62 11.84 -19.51
CA ILE A 255 19.25 11.72 -20.92
C ILE A 255 19.92 10.47 -21.47
N LEU A 256 19.11 9.48 -21.79
CA LEU A 256 19.56 8.27 -22.46
C LEU A 256 19.38 8.46 -23.96
N TRP A 257 20.50 8.66 -24.66
CA TRP A 257 20.53 8.89 -26.09
C TRP A 257 21.29 7.78 -26.82
N GLY A 258 21.01 7.63 -28.12
CA GLY A 258 21.70 6.68 -29.00
C GLY A 258 20.76 6.15 -30.07
N ALA A 259 21.27 5.44 -31.07
CA ALA A 259 20.46 4.86 -32.13
C ALA A 259 19.28 4.02 -31.57
N GLY A 260 18.19 3.95 -32.33
CA GLY A 260 17.01 3.16 -31.95
C GLY A 260 17.37 1.68 -31.75
N ARG A 261 16.60 0.98 -30.90
CA ARG A 261 16.81 -0.44 -30.49
C ARG A 261 18.04 -0.74 -29.61
N ASN A 262 18.68 0.25 -29.00
CA ASN A 262 19.80 0.04 -28.06
C ASN A 262 19.38 -0.33 -26.63
N GLY A 263 18.25 -0.99 -26.41
CA GLY A 263 17.83 -1.44 -25.08
C GLY A 263 17.45 -0.35 -24.06
N LYS A 264 17.48 0.95 -24.38
CA LYS A 264 17.17 2.05 -23.45
C LYS A 264 15.79 1.93 -22.78
N THR A 265 14.76 1.69 -23.60
CA THR A 265 13.39 1.48 -23.09
C THR A 265 13.30 0.18 -22.31
N VAL A 266 14.00 -0.87 -22.76
CA VAL A 266 14.04 -2.18 -22.07
C VAL A 266 14.66 -2.05 -20.68
N LEU A 267 15.72 -1.25 -20.53
CA LEU A 267 16.37 -0.96 -19.25
C LEU A 267 15.38 -0.34 -18.26
N LEU A 268 14.69 0.73 -18.65
CA LEU A 268 13.75 1.41 -17.75
C LEU A 268 12.49 0.59 -17.51
N GLN A 269 12.01 -0.16 -18.51
CA GLN A 269 10.88 -1.05 -18.36
C GLN A 269 11.19 -2.18 -17.36
N ALA A 270 12.36 -2.82 -17.47
CA ALA A 270 12.77 -3.86 -16.53
C ALA A 270 12.84 -3.34 -15.09
N VAL A 271 13.37 -2.13 -14.88
CA VAL A 271 13.35 -1.48 -13.56
C VAL A 271 11.93 -1.17 -13.11
N SER A 272 11.06 -0.73 -14.03
CA SER A 272 9.65 -0.46 -13.73
C SER A 272 8.86 -1.71 -13.36
N ASP A 273 9.15 -2.84 -14.00
CA ASP A 273 8.49 -4.12 -13.71
C ASP A 273 8.89 -4.63 -12.32
N VAL A 274 10.14 -4.37 -11.89
CA VAL A 274 10.60 -4.67 -10.52
C VAL A 274 9.99 -3.71 -9.50
N LEU A 275 10.04 -2.40 -9.76
CA LEU A 275 9.54 -1.40 -8.82
C LEU A 275 8.02 -1.33 -8.75
N GLY A 276 7.32 -1.78 -9.78
CA GLY A 276 5.87 -1.69 -9.87
C GLY A 276 5.35 -0.33 -10.36
N PRO A 277 4.05 -0.29 -10.71
CA PRO A 277 3.40 0.86 -11.36
C PRO A 277 3.28 2.11 -10.47
N ASP A 278 3.33 1.93 -9.14
CA ASP A 278 3.23 3.01 -8.16
C ASP A 278 4.55 3.76 -7.97
N LEU A 279 5.66 3.04 -8.09
CA LEU A 279 7.01 3.59 -7.90
C LEU A 279 7.68 3.98 -9.21
N ALA A 280 7.31 3.36 -10.32
CA ALA A 280 7.93 3.62 -11.61
C ALA A 280 6.96 3.54 -12.78
N GLY A 281 7.18 4.36 -13.80
CA GLY A 281 6.43 4.25 -15.05
C GLY A 281 6.68 5.36 -16.06
N PRO A 282 6.16 5.20 -17.28
CA PRO A 282 6.21 6.25 -18.29
C PRO A 282 5.31 7.42 -17.90
N ILE A 283 5.65 8.60 -18.39
CA ILE A 283 4.84 9.83 -18.30
C ILE A 283 4.64 10.47 -19.67
N GLU A 284 3.60 11.27 -19.82
CA GLU A 284 3.29 11.94 -21.08
C GLU A 284 4.32 13.02 -21.40
N SER A 285 4.77 13.07 -22.67
CA SER A 285 5.76 14.06 -23.12
C SER A 285 5.27 15.50 -22.97
N GLU A 286 3.95 15.74 -23.07
CA GLU A 286 3.31 17.05 -22.86
C GLU A 286 3.56 17.63 -21.44
N MET A 287 3.99 16.81 -20.48
CA MET A 287 4.42 17.27 -19.16
C MET A 287 5.69 18.12 -19.23
N LEU A 288 6.59 17.89 -20.18
CA LEU A 288 7.85 18.64 -20.33
C LEU A 288 7.86 19.60 -21.54
N LEU A 289 6.96 19.41 -22.50
CA LEU A 289 6.91 20.25 -23.68
C LEU A 289 6.24 21.61 -23.41
N GLU A 290 6.62 22.61 -24.19
CA GLU A 290 5.89 23.88 -24.23
C GLU A 290 4.45 23.65 -24.72
N SER A 291 3.48 24.01 -23.89
CA SER A 291 2.07 24.00 -24.30
C SER A 291 1.76 25.31 -25.01
N ARG A 292 1.08 25.23 -26.17
CA ARG A 292 0.55 26.40 -26.87
C ARG A 292 -0.64 27.05 -26.15
N PHE A 293 -1.23 26.35 -25.19
CA PHE A 293 -2.35 26.82 -24.38
C PHE A 293 -1.93 26.90 -22.91
N THR A 294 -2.18 28.05 -22.28
CA THR A 294 -2.01 28.22 -20.83
C THR A 294 -3.03 27.33 -20.13
N ARG A 295 -2.58 26.39 -19.29
CA ARG A 295 -3.50 25.60 -18.45
C ARG A 295 -4.28 26.57 -17.56
N GLN A 296 -5.60 26.37 -17.46
CA GLN A 296 -6.43 27.15 -16.54
C GLN A 296 -5.94 26.95 -15.11
N SER A 297 -5.64 28.05 -14.40
CA SER A 297 -5.25 28.03 -13.00
C SER A 297 -6.32 27.33 -12.16
N GLY A 298 -5.93 26.28 -11.42
CA GLY A 298 -6.84 25.53 -10.54
C GLY A 298 -7.60 24.36 -11.19
N GLY A 299 -7.35 24.05 -12.46
CA GLY A 299 -7.88 22.83 -13.11
C GLY A 299 -7.31 21.52 -12.54
N PRO A 300 -7.95 20.36 -12.79
CA PRO A 300 -7.37 19.06 -12.46
C PRO A 300 -6.00 18.90 -13.11
N SER A 301 -5.04 18.40 -12.36
CA SER A 301 -3.67 18.18 -12.81
C SER A 301 -3.26 16.77 -12.41
N SER A 302 -4.02 15.80 -12.92
CA SER A 302 -3.82 14.37 -12.68
C SER A 302 -2.37 13.99 -12.89
N ASP A 303 -1.77 14.39 -14.01
CA ASP A 303 -0.44 13.93 -14.42
C ASP A 303 0.63 14.35 -13.40
N LEU A 304 0.51 15.55 -12.83
CA LEU A 304 1.39 16.02 -11.75
C LEU A 304 1.15 15.25 -10.45
N ILE A 305 -0.10 14.96 -10.11
CA ILE A 305 -0.42 14.19 -8.89
C ILE A 305 0.06 12.74 -8.99
N HIS A 306 0.03 12.13 -10.18
CA HIS A 306 0.59 10.78 -10.40
C HIS A 306 2.10 10.69 -10.18
N LEU A 307 2.82 11.83 -10.15
CA LEU A 307 4.24 11.86 -9.82
C LEU A 307 4.53 11.82 -8.32
N ARG A 308 3.51 12.06 -7.47
CA ARG A 308 3.67 11.97 -6.02
C ARG A 308 3.86 10.50 -5.63
N GLY A 309 4.93 10.20 -4.89
CA GLY A 309 5.25 8.84 -4.44
C GLY A 309 6.06 8.03 -5.45
N ARG A 310 5.93 8.33 -6.76
CA ARG A 310 6.82 7.76 -7.78
C ARG A 310 8.27 8.12 -7.50
N ARG A 311 9.18 7.20 -7.85
CA ARG A 311 10.64 7.28 -7.67
C ARG A 311 11.39 7.36 -8.99
N LEU A 312 10.85 6.75 -10.03
CA LEU A 312 11.40 6.80 -11.39
C LEU A 312 10.29 7.12 -12.40
N ALA A 313 10.53 8.07 -13.27
CA ALA A 313 9.63 8.39 -14.38
C ALA A 313 10.44 8.54 -15.66
N TRP A 314 9.86 8.19 -16.80
CA TRP A 314 10.52 8.46 -18.08
C TRP A 314 9.54 8.92 -19.14
N LEU A 315 10.06 9.67 -20.09
CA LEU A 315 9.36 9.97 -21.32
C LEU A 315 10.20 9.55 -22.51
N SER A 316 9.50 9.11 -23.54
CA SER A 316 10.08 8.90 -24.86
C SER A 316 9.76 10.11 -25.71
N GLU A 317 10.78 10.70 -26.33
CA GLU A 317 10.60 11.84 -27.21
C GLU A 317 9.64 11.46 -28.35
N THR A 318 8.53 12.20 -28.46
CA THR A 318 7.57 12.08 -29.55
C THR A 318 7.48 13.41 -30.28
N ASN A 319 7.80 13.34 -31.59
CA ASN A 319 7.67 14.37 -32.62
C ASN A 319 8.84 15.35 -32.78
N GLU A 320 9.38 15.37 -33.99
CA GLU A 320 10.34 16.37 -34.45
C GLU A 320 9.70 17.76 -34.35
N ASN A 321 10.42 18.74 -33.77
CA ASN A 321 10.09 20.18 -33.68
C ASN A 321 9.31 20.71 -32.45
N ARG A 322 9.23 19.99 -31.32
CA ARG A 322 8.75 20.59 -30.06
C ARG A 322 9.90 20.90 -29.09
N ARG A 323 9.88 22.10 -28.50
CA ARG A 323 10.90 22.55 -27.54
C ARG A 323 10.54 22.07 -26.13
N ILE A 324 11.55 21.59 -25.42
CA ILE A 324 11.46 21.29 -23.99
C ILE A 324 11.35 22.60 -23.22
N ASN A 325 10.39 22.69 -22.31
CA ASN A 325 10.24 23.84 -21.42
C ASN A 325 11.23 23.71 -20.25
N SER A 326 12.30 24.51 -20.25
CA SER A 326 13.33 24.50 -19.22
C SER A 326 12.79 24.78 -17.81
N GLY A 327 11.76 25.64 -17.71
CA GLY A 327 11.07 25.91 -16.44
C GLY A 327 10.35 24.68 -15.88
N LYS A 328 9.67 23.90 -16.73
CA LYS A 328 9.02 22.64 -16.32
C LYS A 328 10.03 21.57 -15.94
N VAL A 329 11.13 21.44 -16.69
CA VAL A 329 12.22 20.52 -16.33
C VAL A 329 12.74 20.86 -14.94
N LYS A 330 13.08 22.13 -14.69
CA LYS A 330 13.58 22.58 -13.39
C LYS A 330 12.57 22.32 -12.26
N LEU A 331 11.29 22.59 -12.50
CA LEU A 331 10.22 22.34 -11.53
C LEU A 331 10.09 20.85 -11.17
N LEU A 332 10.24 19.96 -12.16
CA LEU A 332 10.00 18.53 -11.96
C LEU A 332 11.26 17.75 -11.56
N SER A 333 12.45 18.20 -11.96
CA SER A 333 13.72 17.57 -11.59
C SER A 333 14.38 18.20 -10.36
N GLY A 334 13.99 19.41 -9.99
CA GLY A 334 14.59 20.18 -8.90
C GLY A 334 13.93 19.95 -7.54
N GLY A 335 14.23 20.86 -6.60
CA GLY A 335 13.68 20.82 -5.23
C GLY A 335 12.43 21.70 -5.02
N ASP A 336 11.92 22.33 -6.07
CA ASP A 336 10.76 23.23 -6.01
C ASP A 336 9.47 22.44 -5.71
N LEU A 337 8.52 23.05 -5.01
CA LEU A 337 7.25 22.39 -4.68
C LEU A 337 6.35 22.25 -5.92
N ILE A 338 5.80 21.05 -6.13
CA ILE A 338 4.78 20.77 -7.13
C ILE A 338 3.42 20.89 -6.47
N THR A 339 2.53 21.71 -7.04
CA THR A 339 1.13 21.82 -6.61
C THR A 339 0.22 21.23 -7.66
N GLY A 340 -0.73 20.39 -7.25
CA GLY A 340 -1.73 19.84 -8.15
C GLY A 340 -3.05 19.51 -7.46
N ARG A 341 -4.07 19.16 -8.24
CA ARG A 341 -5.36 18.67 -7.73
C ARG A 341 -5.74 17.36 -8.42
N ALA A 342 -6.03 16.34 -7.62
CA ALA A 342 -6.55 15.07 -8.10
C ALA A 342 -7.94 15.26 -8.75
N PRO A 343 -8.34 14.40 -9.70
CA PRO A 343 -9.72 14.34 -10.16
C PRO A 343 -10.68 14.22 -8.97
N PHE A 344 -11.71 15.06 -8.91
CA PHE A 344 -12.67 15.12 -7.79
C PHE A 344 -12.10 15.48 -6.41
N GLY A 345 -10.80 15.79 -6.31
CA GLY A 345 -10.17 16.23 -5.07
C GLY A 345 -10.70 17.58 -4.61
N LYS A 346 -11.11 17.67 -3.33
CA LYS A 346 -11.64 18.92 -2.74
C LYS A 346 -10.55 19.97 -2.50
N ARG A 347 -9.28 19.56 -2.39
CA ARG A 347 -8.14 20.43 -2.06
C ARG A 347 -6.99 20.21 -3.05
N GLN A 348 -6.16 21.24 -3.20
CA GLN A 348 -4.87 21.10 -3.87
C GLN A 348 -3.89 20.41 -2.91
N ILE A 349 -3.01 19.59 -3.47
CA ILE A 349 -1.94 18.90 -2.78
C ILE A 349 -0.63 19.52 -3.25
N THR A 350 0.24 19.85 -2.30
CA THR A 350 1.57 20.39 -2.56
C THR A 350 2.60 19.42 -2.03
N PHE A 351 3.55 19.01 -2.85
CA PHE A 351 4.57 18.02 -2.48
C PHE A 351 5.92 18.34 -3.13
N ARG A 352 7.01 17.82 -2.55
CA ARG A 352 8.34 17.89 -3.17
C ARG A 352 8.48 16.78 -4.22
N PRO A 353 9.20 16.99 -5.32
CA PRO A 353 9.47 15.95 -6.30
C PRO A 353 10.11 14.73 -5.64
N THR A 354 9.45 13.58 -5.80
CA THR A 354 9.91 12.29 -5.27
C THR A 354 10.53 11.39 -6.33
N HIS A 355 10.64 11.86 -7.58
CA HIS A 355 10.98 11.04 -8.74
C HIS A 355 12.16 11.62 -9.52
N LYS A 356 12.80 10.77 -10.33
CA LYS A 356 13.82 11.17 -11.30
C LYS A 356 13.24 11.00 -12.68
N ILE A 357 13.31 12.05 -13.50
CA ILE A 357 12.81 12.01 -14.86
C ILE A 357 13.94 11.66 -15.82
N PHE A 358 13.80 10.52 -16.50
CA PHE A 358 14.65 10.07 -17.58
C PHE A 358 14.07 10.51 -18.93
N LEU A 359 14.94 11.07 -19.77
CA LEU A 359 14.63 11.44 -21.15
C LEU A 359 15.20 10.38 -22.09
N LEU A 360 14.33 9.70 -22.84
CA LEU A 360 14.74 8.78 -23.89
C LEU A 360 14.69 9.49 -25.25
N THR A 361 15.84 9.59 -25.92
CA THR A 361 15.95 10.21 -27.25
C THR A 361 16.82 9.37 -28.20
N ASN A 362 16.57 9.52 -29.50
CA ASN A 362 17.37 8.90 -30.55
C ASN A 362 18.46 9.83 -31.11
N ARG A 363 18.42 11.13 -30.79
CA ARG A 363 19.41 12.12 -31.23
C ARG A 363 20.08 12.75 -30.02
N ALA A 364 21.31 13.23 -30.19
CA ALA A 364 21.91 14.10 -29.19
C ALA A 364 21.03 15.34 -29.07
N CYS A 365 20.39 15.51 -27.91
CA CYS A 365 19.58 16.69 -27.65
C CYS A 365 20.55 17.88 -27.61
N SER A 366 20.34 18.91 -28.44
CA SER A 366 21.09 20.17 -28.34
C SER A 366 20.57 20.94 -27.13
N ILE A 367 20.87 20.43 -25.93
CA ILE A 367 20.61 21.14 -24.69
C ILE A 367 21.71 22.17 -24.53
N ILE A 368 21.29 23.43 -24.56
CA ILE A 368 22.08 24.56 -24.09
C ILE A 368 22.40 24.24 -22.63
N GLN A 369 23.66 23.95 -22.37
CA GLN A 369 24.33 23.80 -21.08
C GLN A 369 23.53 24.38 -19.90
N PHE A 370 23.17 23.53 -18.94
CA PHE A 370 22.85 23.98 -17.59
C PHE A 370 23.71 23.19 -16.60
N LEU A 371 24.96 23.62 -16.49
CA LEU A 371 25.73 23.57 -15.25
C LEU A 371 26.18 25.01 -14.99
N PRO A 372 26.06 25.55 -13.76
CA PRO A 372 26.75 26.78 -13.41
C PRO A 372 28.28 26.63 -13.55
#